data_AF-Q7S680-F1
#
_entry.id   AF-Q7S680-F1
#
_cell.length_a   1.000
_cell.length_b   1.000
_cell.length_c   1.000
_cell.angle_alpha   90.00
_cell.angle_beta   90.00
_cell.angle_gamma   90.00
#
_symmetry.space_group_name_H-M   'P 1'
#
loop_
_entity.id
_entity.type
_entity.pdbx_description
1 polymer ?
#
loop_
_entity_poly.entity_id
_entity_poly.type
_entity_poly.pdbx_seq_one_letter_code
_entity_poly.pdbx_strand_id
1 'polypeptide(L)'
;MLRPPALLGILLFLTSSNIVAALALTPWEIVQVNTYSPSGRPGSSTISYIKTTITDPNSTTNTTANCNIEWNGLTKGETPYGTALECTPVQDGLWEFEVLRADPDSERPSISNFSLRFTRMTNDGNLYVGSVTLNSGVDRDLFFMCAASGFCYANLRPESAPVRVTPKEIGKRAVLKEEYTPVVVVPE
;
A
#
# COMPACT_ATOMS: atom_id res chain seq x y z
N MET A 1 10.77 71.15 -43.70
CA MET A 1 9.79 70.40 -42.89
C MET A 1 9.57 69.05 -43.55
N LEU A 2 9.96 67.94 -42.93
CA LEU A 2 9.22 66.66 -42.89
C LEU A 2 10.02 65.66 -42.02
N ARG A 3 9.32 65.00 -41.11
CA ARG A 3 9.82 64.15 -39.99
C ARG A 3 10.34 62.77 -40.43
N PRO A 4 11.23 62.12 -39.66
CA PRO A 4 11.46 60.67 -39.75
C PRO A 4 10.44 59.90 -38.87
N PRO A 5 10.05 58.66 -39.22
CA PRO A 5 9.29 57.79 -38.32
C PRO A 5 10.23 56.97 -37.43
N ALA A 6 9.93 56.97 -36.13
CA ALA A 6 10.59 56.14 -35.12
C ALA A 6 10.10 54.69 -35.22
N LEU A 7 11.02 53.74 -35.36
CA LEU A 7 10.75 52.31 -35.20
C LEU A 7 10.75 51.96 -33.71
N LEU A 8 9.57 51.60 -33.20
CA LEU A 8 9.38 51.05 -31.85
C LEU A 8 9.77 49.56 -31.86
N GLY A 9 10.90 49.22 -31.26
CA GLY A 9 11.33 47.84 -31.05
C GLY A 9 10.61 47.23 -29.84
N ILE A 10 9.73 46.26 -30.08
CA ILE A 10 9.06 45.48 -29.04
C ILE A 10 10.04 44.42 -28.52
N LEU A 11 10.52 44.58 -27.28
CA LEU A 11 11.25 43.52 -26.56
C LEU A 11 10.26 42.44 -26.11
N LEU A 12 10.34 41.27 -26.74
CA LEU A 12 9.70 40.04 -26.26
C LEU A 12 10.55 39.43 -25.14
N PHE A 13 10.10 39.59 -23.89
CA PHE A 13 10.66 38.84 -22.76
C PHE A 13 10.16 37.39 -22.85
N LEU A 14 11.03 36.50 -23.32
CA LEU A 14 10.85 35.04 -23.19
C LEU A 14 11.09 34.68 -21.71
N THR A 15 10.02 34.54 -20.93
CA THR A 15 10.10 33.97 -19.59
C THR A 15 10.28 32.46 -19.71
N SER A 16 11.50 31.98 -19.48
CA SER A 16 11.81 30.55 -19.40
C SER A 16 11.11 29.93 -18.19
N SER A 17 9.98 29.24 -18.41
CA SER A 17 9.39 28.39 -17.39
C SER A 17 10.27 27.15 -17.20
N ASN A 18 11.02 27.09 -16.10
CA ASN A 18 11.69 25.86 -15.67
C ASN A 18 10.62 24.86 -15.22
N ILE A 19 10.32 23.88 -16.07
CA ILE A 19 9.54 22.70 -15.67
C ILE A 19 10.49 21.80 -14.87
N VAL A 20 10.36 21.83 -13.55
CA VAL A 20 10.99 20.82 -12.69
C VAL A 20 10.23 19.52 -12.92
N ALA A 21 10.84 18.58 -13.63
CA ALA A 21 10.32 17.22 -13.71
C ALA A 21 10.37 16.60 -12.30
N ALA A 22 9.22 16.32 -11.71
CA ALA A 22 9.15 15.51 -10.51
C ALA A 22 9.75 14.14 -10.85
N LEU A 23 10.79 13.72 -10.11
CA LEU A 23 11.32 12.36 -10.24
C LEU A 23 10.19 11.38 -9.93
N ALA A 24 9.80 10.60 -10.93
CA ALA A 24 8.76 9.60 -10.77
C ALA A 24 9.25 8.51 -9.80
N LEU A 25 8.49 8.28 -8.72
CA LEU A 25 8.77 7.20 -7.77
C LEU A 25 8.70 5.85 -8.49
N THR A 26 9.69 5.01 -8.23
CA THR A 26 9.67 3.62 -8.68
C THR A 26 8.62 2.83 -7.87
N PRO A 27 7.85 1.94 -8.50
CA PRO A 27 6.89 1.11 -7.78
C PRO A 27 7.58 0.25 -6.72
N TRP A 28 6.94 0.09 -5.56
CA TRP A 28 7.35 -0.89 -4.56
C TRP A 28 7.07 -2.31 -5.06
N GLU A 29 7.79 -3.28 -4.51
CA GLU A 29 7.79 -4.65 -4.98
C GLU A 29 7.35 -5.60 -3.87
N ILE A 30 6.20 -6.26 -4.06
CA ILE A 30 5.82 -7.39 -3.21
C ILE A 30 6.46 -8.64 -3.80
N VAL A 31 7.40 -9.22 -3.08
CA VAL A 31 8.18 -10.39 -3.52
C VAL A 31 7.65 -11.70 -2.97
N GLN A 32 6.83 -11.64 -1.92
CA GLN A 32 6.24 -12.81 -1.30
C GLN A 32 4.89 -12.48 -0.68
N VAL A 33 3.93 -13.38 -0.87
CA VAL A 33 2.66 -13.41 -0.16
C VAL A 33 2.40 -14.86 0.24
N ASN A 34 2.02 -15.10 1.50
CA ASN A 34 1.64 -16.41 2.01
C ASN A 34 0.42 -16.24 2.91
N THR A 35 -0.63 -17.00 2.64
CA THR A 35 -1.88 -16.97 3.39
C THR A 35 -2.28 -18.37 3.83
N TYR A 36 -2.99 -18.44 4.93
CA TYR A 36 -3.47 -19.70 5.48
C TYR A 36 -4.83 -19.52 6.14
N SER A 37 -5.69 -20.50 5.94
CA SER A 37 -6.97 -20.65 6.64
C SER A 37 -7.08 -22.09 7.17
N PRO A 38 -7.36 -22.27 8.47
CA PRO A 38 -7.40 -23.58 9.08
C PRO A 38 -8.66 -24.37 8.71
N SER A 39 -8.58 -25.69 8.90
CA SER A 39 -9.68 -26.62 8.64
C SER A 39 -10.86 -26.53 9.61
N GLY A 40 -10.62 -26.02 10.83
CA GLY A 40 -11.59 -26.06 11.92
C GLY A 40 -11.80 -27.43 12.57
N ARG A 41 -10.98 -28.45 12.21
CA ARG A 41 -11.07 -29.77 12.85
C ARG A 41 -10.49 -29.75 14.26
N PRO A 42 -11.02 -30.55 15.21
CA PRO A 42 -10.44 -30.69 16.53
C PRO A 42 -8.94 -31.03 16.47
N GLY A 43 -8.13 -30.34 17.28
CA GLY A 43 -6.67 -30.50 17.32
C GLY A 43 -5.90 -29.72 16.24
N SER A 44 -6.57 -28.99 15.35
CA SER A 44 -5.92 -28.08 14.39
C SER A 44 -5.78 -26.67 14.97
N SER A 45 -4.81 -25.90 14.47
CA SER A 45 -4.74 -24.45 14.74
C SER A 45 -6.04 -23.76 14.31
N THR A 46 -6.47 -22.75 15.06
CA THR A 46 -7.61 -21.89 14.70
C THR A 46 -7.16 -20.59 14.02
N ILE A 47 -5.85 -20.38 13.91
CA ILE A 47 -5.26 -19.13 13.42
C ILE A 47 -5.19 -19.14 11.90
N SER A 48 -5.74 -18.09 11.30
CA SER A 48 -5.50 -17.71 9.91
C SER A 48 -4.47 -16.59 9.85
N TYR A 49 -3.79 -16.45 8.71
CA TYR A 49 -2.84 -15.35 8.53
C TYR A 49 -2.73 -14.88 7.08
N ILE A 50 -2.24 -13.66 6.93
CA ILE A 50 -1.69 -13.11 5.69
C ILE A 50 -0.31 -12.54 6.02
N LYS A 51 0.71 -13.08 5.35
CA LYS A 51 2.11 -12.68 5.44
C LYS A 51 2.56 -12.14 4.11
N THR A 52 3.21 -10.99 4.10
CA THR A 52 3.72 -10.36 2.88
C THR A 52 5.09 -9.74 3.11
N THR A 53 5.94 -9.76 2.08
CA THR A 53 7.24 -9.11 2.08
C THR A 53 7.25 -8.06 0.99
N ILE A 54 7.55 -6.81 1.36
CA ILE A 54 7.56 -5.65 0.46
C ILE A 54 8.94 -4.98 0.46
N THR A 55 9.38 -4.56 -0.72
CA THR A 55 10.66 -3.87 -0.93
C THR A 55 10.42 -2.48 -1.52
N ASP A 56 11.11 -1.48 -0.99
CA ASP A 56 11.14 -0.11 -1.52
C ASP A 56 12.44 0.13 -2.32
N PRO A 57 12.39 0.11 -3.67
CA PRO A 57 13.56 0.42 -4.49
C PRO A 57 13.92 1.92 -4.51
N ASN A 58 13.10 2.78 -3.91
CA ASN A 58 13.42 4.21 -3.77
C ASN A 58 14.31 4.50 -2.57
N SER A 59 14.49 3.53 -1.66
CA SER A 59 15.44 3.71 -0.56
C SER A 59 16.87 3.48 -1.02
N THR A 60 17.83 4.07 -0.31
CA THR A 60 19.26 3.93 -0.63
C THR A 60 19.77 2.50 -0.51
N THR A 61 19.05 1.61 0.19
CA THR A 61 19.45 0.24 0.49
C THR A 61 18.48 -0.82 -0.02
N ASN A 62 17.48 -0.46 -0.82
CA ASN A 62 16.39 -1.36 -1.25
C ASN A 62 15.72 -2.04 -0.06
N THR A 63 15.18 -1.22 0.82
CA THR A 63 14.69 -1.64 2.13
C THR A 63 13.56 -2.65 1.99
N THR A 64 13.67 -3.76 2.71
CA THR A 64 12.67 -4.83 2.71
C THR A 64 12.01 -4.95 4.09
N ALA A 65 10.68 -5.00 4.12
CA ALA A 65 9.89 -5.18 5.34
C ALA A 65 9.01 -6.43 5.22
N ASN A 66 8.87 -7.16 6.33
CA ASN A 66 7.95 -8.29 6.47
C ASN A 66 6.75 -7.86 7.30
N CYS A 67 5.56 -8.14 6.79
CA CYS A 67 4.30 -7.72 7.35
C CYS A 67 3.43 -8.96 7.61
N ASN A 68 2.76 -9.03 8.77
CA ASN A 68 1.97 -10.20 9.17
C ASN A 68 0.71 -9.78 9.93
N ILE A 69 -0.44 -10.33 9.54
CA ILE A 69 -1.67 -10.25 10.32
C ILE A 69 -2.17 -11.64 10.60
N GLU A 70 -2.60 -11.86 11.83
CA GLU A 70 -3.18 -13.12 12.29
C GLU A 70 -4.54 -12.85 12.92
N TRP A 71 -5.46 -13.78 12.76
CA TRP A 71 -6.79 -13.73 13.36
C TRP A 71 -7.31 -15.15 13.58
N ASN A 72 -8.28 -15.32 14.47
CA ASN A 72 -8.98 -16.58 14.59
C ASN A 72 -9.93 -16.77 13.40
N GLY A 73 -9.56 -17.67 12.49
CA GLY A 73 -10.33 -17.95 11.27
C GLY A 73 -11.63 -18.71 11.50
N LEU A 74 -11.89 -19.17 12.72
CA LEU A 74 -13.08 -19.94 13.09
C LEU A 74 -14.10 -19.11 13.89
N THR A 75 -13.70 -17.94 14.41
CA THR A 75 -14.59 -17.05 15.16
C THR A 75 -15.40 -16.17 14.19
N LYS A 76 -16.72 -16.20 14.29
CA LYS A 76 -17.59 -15.33 13.47
C LYS A 76 -17.39 -13.86 13.86
N GLY A 77 -17.20 -12.99 12.86
CA GLY A 77 -17.04 -11.55 13.05
C GLY A 77 -15.60 -11.09 13.32
N GLU A 78 -14.67 -12.02 13.56
CA GLU A 78 -13.25 -11.67 13.65
C GLU A 78 -12.67 -11.55 12.23
N THR A 79 -12.10 -10.39 11.91
CA THR A 79 -11.61 -10.11 10.55
C THR A 79 -10.28 -9.35 10.58
N PRO A 80 -9.39 -9.57 9.61
CA PRO A 80 -8.14 -8.83 9.48
C PRO A 80 -8.32 -7.44 8.87
N TYR A 81 -9.56 -7.02 8.58
CA TYR A 81 -9.82 -5.85 7.75
C TYR A 81 -9.76 -4.54 8.53
N GLY A 82 -9.29 -3.47 7.89
CA GLY A 82 -9.39 -2.12 8.44
C GLY A 82 -8.42 -1.79 9.57
N THR A 83 -7.49 -2.70 9.87
CA THR A 83 -6.50 -2.54 10.96
C THR A 83 -5.11 -2.37 10.36
N ALA A 84 -4.52 -1.19 10.57
CA ALA A 84 -3.12 -0.94 10.22
C ALA A 84 -2.20 -1.58 11.27
N LEU A 85 -1.20 -2.32 10.80
CA LEU A 85 -0.22 -3.00 11.65
C LEU A 85 1.18 -2.63 11.18
N GLU A 86 2.09 -2.48 12.14
CA GLU A 86 3.50 -2.25 11.85
C GLU A 86 4.15 -3.52 11.27
N CYS A 87 4.95 -3.33 10.22
CA CYS A 87 5.81 -4.39 9.69
C CYS A 87 7.12 -4.45 10.49
N THR A 88 8.00 -5.40 10.15
CA THR A 88 9.34 -5.47 10.76
C THR A 88 10.07 -4.14 10.64
N PRO A 89 10.76 -3.68 11.70
CA PRO A 89 11.52 -2.43 11.66
C PRO A 89 12.56 -2.41 10.54
N VAL A 90 12.75 -1.23 9.94
CA VAL A 90 13.74 -1.00 8.90
C VAL A 90 14.56 0.26 9.18
N GLN A 91 15.76 0.35 8.63
CA GLN A 91 16.72 1.42 9.01
C GLN A 91 16.28 2.83 8.60
N ASP A 92 15.59 2.94 7.46
CA ASP A 92 15.22 4.19 6.83
C ASP A 92 13.76 4.60 7.09
N GLY A 93 13.09 3.97 8.07
CA GLY A 93 11.83 4.45 8.64
C GLY A 93 10.86 3.32 9.03
N LEU A 94 9.57 3.57 8.86
CA LEU A 94 8.50 2.64 9.24
C LEU A 94 7.65 2.22 8.05
N TRP A 95 7.10 1.02 8.16
CA TRP A 95 6.09 0.47 7.28
C TRP A 95 4.90 0.06 8.12
N GLU A 96 3.72 0.46 7.67
CA GLU A 96 2.46 -0.12 8.10
C GLU A 96 1.82 -0.83 6.92
N PHE A 97 1.07 -1.88 7.21
CA PHE A 97 0.25 -2.56 6.23
C PHE A 97 -1.15 -2.83 6.79
N GLU A 98 -2.10 -2.95 5.88
CA GLU A 98 -3.49 -3.18 6.21
C GLU A 98 -4.11 -4.07 5.14
N VAL A 99 -4.93 -5.02 5.59
CA VAL A 99 -5.76 -5.82 4.68
C VAL A 99 -7.08 -5.08 4.48
N LEU A 100 -7.39 -4.82 3.22
CA LEU A 100 -8.65 -4.23 2.80
C LEU A 100 -9.57 -5.33 2.27
N ARG A 101 -10.86 -5.18 2.55
CA ARG A 101 -11.87 -6.12 2.07
C ARG A 101 -12.00 -6.00 0.55
N ALA A 102 -11.85 -7.10 -0.17
CA ALA A 102 -12.08 -7.14 -1.62
C ALA A 102 -13.52 -7.47 -2.00
N ASP A 103 -14.24 -8.23 -1.15
CA ASP A 103 -15.63 -8.62 -1.36
C ASP A 103 -16.45 -8.33 -0.09
N PRO A 104 -17.41 -7.38 -0.12
CA PRO A 104 -18.23 -7.03 1.04
C PRO A 104 -19.20 -8.13 1.49
N ASP A 105 -19.54 -9.08 0.60
CA ASP A 105 -20.64 -10.03 0.79
C ASP A 105 -20.18 -11.38 1.39
N SER A 106 -18.87 -11.59 1.55
CA SER A 106 -18.33 -12.80 2.16
C SER A 106 -18.45 -12.79 3.69
N GLU A 107 -19.06 -13.84 4.26
CA GLU A 107 -19.18 -14.01 5.72
C GLU A 107 -17.83 -14.28 6.41
N ARG A 108 -16.81 -14.72 5.66
CA ARG A 108 -15.48 -15.01 6.17
C ARG A 108 -14.41 -14.20 5.44
N PRO A 109 -13.33 -13.81 6.13
CA PRO A 109 -12.20 -13.19 5.47
C PRO A 109 -11.63 -14.08 4.37
N SER A 110 -11.55 -13.53 3.16
CA SER A 110 -10.93 -14.20 2.03
C SER A 110 -9.41 -14.22 2.20
N ILE A 111 -8.82 -15.40 2.04
CA ILE A 111 -7.36 -15.59 2.03
C ILE A 111 -6.76 -15.64 0.62
N SER A 112 -7.59 -15.44 -0.41
CA SER A 112 -7.19 -15.61 -1.82
C SER A 112 -7.68 -14.50 -2.75
N ASN A 113 -8.50 -13.58 -2.24
CA ASN A 113 -8.96 -12.36 -2.91
C ASN A 113 -9.04 -11.26 -1.87
N PHE A 114 -8.06 -10.37 -1.84
CA PHE A 114 -7.97 -9.29 -0.88
C PHE A 114 -7.13 -8.15 -1.45
N SER A 115 -7.32 -6.95 -0.90
CA SER A 115 -6.46 -5.82 -1.22
C SER A 115 -5.52 -5.56 -0.06
N LEU A 116 -4.30 -5.14 -0.36
CA LEU A 116 -3.32 -4.69 0.61
C LEU A 116 -3.12 -3.19 0.43
N ARG A 117 -3.07 -2.46 1.54
CA ARG A 117 -2.62 -1.07 1.58
C ARG A 117 -1.35 -1.01 2.41
N PHE A 118 -0.35 -0.33 1.88
CA PHE A 118 0.91 -0.08 2.55
C PHE A 118 1.07 1.42 2.77
N THR A 119 1.54 1.78 3.95
CA THR A 119 1.93 3.13 4.31
C THR A 119 3.42 3.12 4.65
N ARG A 120 4.20 3.92 3.94
CA ARG A 120 5.64 4.08 4.15
C ARG A 120 5.92 5.45 4.72
N MET A 121 6.61 5.48 5.86
CA MET A 121 7.08 6.72 6.47
C MET A 121 8.60 6.72 6.52
N THR A 122 9.25 7.60 5.78
CA THR A 122 10.72 7.73 5.79
C THR A 122 11.19 8.48 7.03
N ASN A 123 12.48 8.34 7.38
CA ASN A 123 13.09 9.10 8.48
C ASN A 123 13.02 10.62 8.28
N ASP A 124 12.96 11.09 7.03
CA ASP A 124 12.77 12.51 6.68
C ASP A 124 11.31 13.00 6.87
N GLY A 125 10.42 12.10 7.31
CA GLY A 125 9.02 12.38 7.61
C GLY A 125 8.09 12.37 6.40
N ASN A 126 8.57 11.97 5.21
CA ASN A 126 7.73 11.80 4.02
C ASN A 126 6.82 10.59 4.19
N LEU A 127 5.57 10.75 3.78
CA LEU A 127 4.53 9.73 3.89
C LEU A 127 4.05 9.34 2.50
N TYR A 128 4.10 8.04 2.22
CA TYR A 128 3.65 7.47 0.96
C TYR A 128 2.61 6.38 1.23
N VAL A 129 1.64 6.26 0.33
CA VAL A 129 0.64 5.21 0.36
C VAL A 129 0.60 4.50 -0.99
N GLY A 130 0.48 3.19 -0.96
CA GLY A 130 0.29 2.36 -2.13
C GLY A 130 -0.67 1.22 -1.82
N SER A 131 -1.51 0.85 -2.80
CA SER A 131 -2.45 -0.26 -2.65
C SER A 131 -2.37 -1.19 -3.84
N VAL A 132 -2.69 -2.47 -3.62
CA VAL A 132 -2.78 -3.49 -4.66
C VAL A 132 -3.87 -4.50 -4.32
N THR A 133 -4.54 -5.02 -5.34
CA THR A 133 -5.48 -6.12 -5.19
C THR A 133 -4.83 -7.41 -5.67
N LEU A 134 -4.86 -8.44 -4.83
CA LEU A 134 -4.34 -9.76 -5.13
C LEU A 134 -5.49 -10.74 -5.23
N ASN A 135 -5.53 -11.49 -6.32
CA ASN A 135 -6.59 -12.45 -6.59
C ASN A 135 -6.02 -13.83 -6.89
N SER A 136 -6.86 -14.85 -6.74
CA SER A 136 -6.56 -16.22 -7.14
C SER A 136 -7.27 -16.58 -8.43
N GLY A 137 -6.66 -17.46 -9.23
CA GLY A 137 -7.16 -17.85 -10.55
C GLY A 137 -6.05 -18.39 -11.46
N VAL A 138 -6.42 -18.79 -12.68
CA VAL A 138 -5.48 -19.38 -13.66
C VAL A 138 -4.43 -18.37 -14.09
N ASP A 139 -4.82 -17.09 -14.28
CA ASP A 139 -3.94 -15.99 -14.71
C ASP A 139 -3.95 -14.83 -13.69
N ARG A 140 -3.92 -15.16 -12.39
CA ARG A 140 -3.96 -14.18 -11.30
C ARG A 140 -2.71 -14.25 -10.45
N ASP A 141 -2.57 -13.33 -9.49
CA ASP A 141 -1.36 -13.17 -8.68
C ASP A 141 -1.09 -14.37 -7.77
N LEU A 142 -2.15 -14.96 -7.23
CA LEU A 142 -2.06 -15.99 -6.21
C LEU A 142 -2.37 -17.39 -6.77
N PHE A 143 -1.55 -18.34 -6.35
CA PHE A 143 -1.85 -19.76 -6.43
C PHE A 143 -2.63 -20.15 -5.16
N PHE A 144 -3.84 -20.65 -5.30
CA PHE A 144 -4.73 -21.03 -4.19
C PHE A 144 -5.05 -22.52 -4.22
N MET A 145 -5.03 -23.16 -3.06
CA MET A 145 -5.53 -24.52 -2.91
C MET A 145 -6.17 -24.77 -1.55
N CYS A 146 -7.06 -25.77 -1.52
CA CYS A 146 -7.62 -26.34 -0.30
C CYS A 146 -7.40 -27.85 -0.29
N ALA A 147 -7.00 -28.38 0.85
CA ALA A 147 -6.93 -29.82 1.05
C ALA A 147 -8.30 -30.39 1.42
N ALA A 148 -8.50 -31.69 1.24
CA ALA A 148 -9.73 -32.39 1.65
C ALA A 148 -9.99 -32.31 3.18
N SER A 149 -8.95 -32.04 3.97
CA SER A 149 -9.09 -31.78 5.40
C SER A 149 -9.78 -30.44 5.69
N GLY A 150 -9.86 -29.53 4.73
CA GLY A 150 -10.54 -28.23 4.82
C GLY A 150 -9.62 -27.04 5.11
N PHE A 151 -8.32 -27.25 5.32
CA PHE A 151 -7.40 -26.11 5.35
C PHE A 151 -7.13 -25.62 3.93
N CYS A 152 -6.95 -24.31 3.81
CA CYS A 152 -6.67 -23.65 2.55
C CYS A 152 -5.44 -22.75 2.70
N TYR A 153 -4.73 -22.54 1.60
CA TYR A 153 -3.64 -21.58 1.55
C TYR A 153 -3.57 -20.92 0.18
N ALA A 154 -2.98 -19.73 0.14
CA ALA A 154 -2.58 -19.09 -1.10
C ALA A 154 -1.14 -18.59 -1.00
N ASN A 155 -0.41 -18.66 -2.11
CA ASN A 155 0.93 -18.10 -2.20
C ASN A 155 1.03 -17.22 -3.45
N LEU A 156 1.90 -16.20 -3.40
CA LEU A 156 2.28 -15.47 -4.58
C LEU A 156 2.91 -16.42 -5.59
N ARG A 157 2.45 -16.34 -6.83
CA ARG A 157 3.01 -17.12 -7.93
C ARG A 157 4.41 -16.61 -8.29
N PRO A 158 5.37 -17.50 -8.59
CA PRO A 158 6.68 -17.09 -9.08
C PRO A 158 6.61 -16.20 -10.33
N GLU A 159 5.69 -16.49 -11.25
CA GLU A 159 5.47 -15.71 -12.48
C GLU A 159 4.89 -14.31 -12.24
N SER A 160 4.27 -14.09 -11.07
CA SER A 160 3.66 -12.81 -10.68
C SER A 160 4.58 -11.98 -9.79
N ALA A 161 5.72 -12.52 -9.35
CA ALA A 161 6.67 -11.83 -8.50
C ALA A 161 7.72 -11.05 -9.32
N PRO A 162 8.02 -9.78 -8.99
CA PRO A 162 7.38 -8.97 -7.96
C PRO A 162 6.04 -8.38 -8.42
N VAL A 163 5.07 -8.31 -7.51
CA VAL A 163 3.84 -7.52 -7.74
C VAL A 163 4.16 -6.05 -7.46
N ARG A 164 3.88 -5.18 -8.45
CA ARG A 164 4.19 -3.75 -8.37
C ARG A 164 3.10 -2.97 -7.66
N VAL A 165 3.47 -2.24 -6.61
CA VAL A 165 2.60 -1.31 -5.90
C VAL A 165 3.04 0.10 -6.24
N THR A 166 2.15 0.91 -6.80
CA THR A 166 2.50 2.30 -7.16
C THR A 166 2.37 3.20 -5.93
N PRO A 167 3.47 3.75 -5.39
CA PRO A 167 3.39 4.67 -4.27
C PRO A 167 2.91 6.05 -4.72
N LYS A 168 2.16 6.70 -3.84
CA LYS A 168 1.77 8.10 -3.96
C LYS A 168 2.19 8.83 -2.70
N GLU A 169 2.94 9.92 -2.86
CA GLU A 169 3.23 10.83 -1.76
C GLU A 169 1.95 11.51 -1.29
N ILE A 170 1.67 11.44 0.00
CA ILE A 170 0.48 12.05 0.61
C ILE A 170 0.83 13.18 1.59
N GLY A 171 2.13 13.48 1.75
CA GLY A 171 2.62 14.64 2.49
C GLY A 171 3.71 14.28 3.49
N LYS A 172 3.90 15.15 4.48
CA LYS A 172 4.84 14.94 5.59
C LYS A 172 4.09 14.79 6.90
N ARG A 173 4.56 13.92 7.80
CA ARG A 173 3.94 13.68 9.13
C ARG A 173 3.77 14.97 9.95
N ALA A 174 4.65 15.96 9.76
CA ALA A 174 4.57 17.25 10.43
C ALA A 174 3.34 18.09 10.01
N VAL A 175 2.82 17.89 8.79
CA VAL A 175 1.72 18.68 8.22
C VAL A 175 0.34 18.10 8.61
N LEU A 176 0.22 16.78 8.75
CA LEU A 176 -1.06 16.12 9.05
C LEU A 176 -1.55 16.30 10.50
N LYS A 177 -0.74 16.88 11.40
CA LYS A 177 -1.20 17.26 12.74
C LYS A 177 -1.96 18.59 12.78
N GLU A 178 -1.85 19.42 11.75
CA GLU A 178 -2.44 20.77 11.75
C GLU A 178 -3.87 20.80 11.17
N GLU A 179 -4.30 19.77 10.44
CA GLU A 179 -5.60 19.74 9.75
C GLU A 179 -6.72 19.05 10.57
N TYR A 180 -6.42 18.54 11.77
CA TYR A 180 -7.40 17.89 12.64
C TYR A 180 -7.56 18.61 13.98
N THR A 181 -7.89 19.90 13.96
CA THR A 181 -8.54 20.57 15.08
C THR A 181 -10.05 20.43 14.90
N PRO A 182 -10.75 19.58 15.69
CA PRO A 182 -12.20 19.56 15.65
C PRO A 182 -12.72 20.91 16.13
N VAL A 183 -13.47 21.60 15.28
CA VAL A 183 -14.23 22.80 15.66
C VAL A 183 -15.30 22.35 16.65
N VAL A 184 -15.04 22.56 17.94
CA VAL A 184 -16.03 22.38 18.99
C VAL A 184 -17.06 23.50 18.86
N VAL A 185 -18.20 23.19 18.25
CA VAL A 185 -19.37 24.07 18.27
C VAL A 185 -19.99 23.97 19.66
N VAL A 186 -19.83 25.01 20.47
CA VAL A 186 -20.52 25.18 21.75
C VAL A 186 -21.91 25.74 21.45
N PRO A 187 -23.02 25.07 21.84
CA PRO A 187 -24.33 25.67 21.77
C PRO A 187 -24.55 26.62 22.95
N GLU A 188 -25.09 27.81 22.66
CA GLU A 188 -25.60 28.77 23.66
C GLU A 188 -26.86 28.25 24.37
#